data_AF-A0A140L2F7-F1
#
_entry.id   AF-A0A140L2F7-F1
#
_cell.length_a   1.000
_cell.length_b   1.000
_cell.length_c   1.000
_cell.angle_alpha   90.00
_cell.angle_beta   90.00
_cell.angle_gamma   90.00
#
_symmetry.space_group_name_H-M   'P 1'
#
loop_
_entity.id
_entity.type
_entity.pdbx_description
1 polymer ?
#
loop_
_entity_poly.entity_id
_entity_poly.type
_entity_poly.pdbx_seq_one_letter_code
_entity_poly.pdbx_strand_id
1 'polypeptide(L)' 'MRNLLYKASLVLVAKNKEFKALYDYFLKRPQNPLKSKQALIAISVKLIRVMFTLAKKRENYDSKKVLGEHRMKQINQLAA' A
#
# COMPACT_ATOMS: atom_id res chain seq x y z
N MET A 1 11.27 8.64 -14.29
CA MET A 1 11.15 8.19 -12.87
C MET A 1 9.77 7.65 -12.47
N ARG A 2 8.63 8.33 -12.73
CA ARG A 2 7.28 7.81 -12.35
C ARG A 2 6.92 6.43 -12.91
N ASN A 3 7.38 6.08 -14.11
CA ASN A 3 7.06 4.80 -14.77
C ASN A 3 7.65 3.58 -14.04
N LEU A 4 8.86 3.71 -13.47
CA LEU A 4 9.50 2.62 -12.72
C LEU A 4 8.73 2.31 -11.43
N LEU A 5 8.39 3.35 -10.66
CA LEU A 5 7.60 3.22 -9.43
C LEU A 5 6.21 2.65 -9.69
N TYR A 6 5.59 3.03 -10.81
CA TYR A 6 4.32 2.48 -11.23
C TYR A 6 4.42 0.98 -11.53
N LYS A 7 5.43 0.56 -12.30
CA LYS A 7 5.68 -0.86 -12.58
C LYS A 7 6.02 -1.65 -11.32
N ALA A 8 6.85 -1.10 -10.44
CA ALA A 8 7.17 -1.72 -9.14
C ALA A 8 5.92 -1.87 -8.26
N SER A 9 5.05 -0.86 -8.23
CA SER A 9 3.78 -0.92 -7.49
C SER A 9 2.83 -1.96 -8.05
N LEU A 10 2.77 -2.12 -9.38
CA LEU A 10 1.98 -3.18 -10.02
C LEU A 10 2.44 -4.57 -9.59
N VAL A 11 3.75 -4.84 -9.65
CA VAL A 11 4.32 -6.13 -9.23
C VAL A 11 4.10 -6.35 -7.73
N LEU A 12 4.27 -5.32 -6.91
CA LEU A 12 4.08 -5.39 -5.47
C LEU A 12 2.63 -5.74 -5.09
N VAL A 13 1.65 -5.07 -5.70
CA VAL A 13 0.22 -5.36 -5.50
C VAL A 13 -0.12 -6.78 -5.95
N ALA A 14 0.50 -7.27 -7.04
CA ALA A 14 0.27 -8.62 -7.52
C ALA A 14 0.88 -9.71 -6.61
N LYS A 15 2.04 -9.44 -5.99
CA LYS A 15 2.80 -10.44 -5.20
C LYS A 15 2.55 -10.37 -3.70
N ASN A 16 2.08 -9.24 -3.17
CA ASN A 16 1.93 -9.02 -1.74
C ASN A 16 0.46 -8.73 -1.37
N LYS A 17 -0.11 -9.64 -0.56
CA LYS A 17 -1.53 -9.58 -0.16
C LYS A 17 -1.87 -8.31 0.64
N GLU A 18 -0.94 -7.80 1.45
CA GLU A 18 -1.17 -6.58 2.24
C GLU A 18 -1.31 -5.35 1.35
N PHE A 19 -0.41 -5.21 0.37
CA PHE A 19 -0.48 -4.10 -0.59
C PHE A 19 -1.67 -4.23 -1.53
N LYS A 20 -2.11 -5.46 -1.83
CA LYS A 20 -3.36 -5.71 -2.57
C LYS A 20 -4.59 -5.29 -1.77
N ALA A 21 -4.68 -5.68 -0.49
CA ALA A 21 -5.77 -5.27 0.38
C ALA A 21 -5.84 -3.73 0.51
N LEU A 22 -4.68 -3.08 0.62
CA LEU A 22 -4.59 -1.61 0.64
C LEU A 22 -5.01 -0.97 -0.69
N TYR A 23 -4.67 -1.59 -1.83
CA TYR A 23 -5.11 -1.15 -3.15
C TYR A 23 -6.63 -1.23 -3.27
N ASP A 24 -7.20 -2.38 -2.93
CA ASP A 24 -8.65 -2.62 -3.00
C ASP A 24 -9.40 -1.68 -2.05
N TYR A 25 -8.85 -1.41 -0.86
CA TYR A 25 -9.37 -0.40 0.06
C TYR A 25 -9.40 1.00 -0.56
N PHE A 26 -8.33 1.42 -1.25
CA PHE A 26 -8.30 2.73 -1.90
C PHE A 26 -9.34 2.89 -3.00
N LEU A 27 -9.69 1.79 -3.68
CA LEU A 27 -10.75 1.79 -4.70
C LEU A 27 -12.16 1.81 -4.07
N LYS A 28 -12.37 1.06 -2.98
CA LYS A 28 -13.69 0.81 -2.40
C LYS A 28 -14.06 1.72 -1.23
N ARG A 29 -13.16 2.62 -0.79
CA ARG A 29 -13.42 3.50 0.35
C ARG A 29 -14.66 4.38 0.12
N PRO A 30 -15.52 4.57 1.14
CA PRO A 30 -16.78 5.30 1.00
C PRO A 30 -16.57 6.80 0.75
N GLN A 31 -15.49 7.37 1.28
CA GLN A 31 -15.16 8.78 1.09
C GLN A 31 -14.04 8.95 0.06
N ASN A 32 -14.35 9.63 -1.04
CA ASN A 32 -13.44 9.97 -2.13
C ASN A 32 -12.72 8.75 -2.74
N PRO A 33 -13.42 7.77 -3.33
CA PRO A 33 -12.79 6.59 -3.92
C PRO A 33 -11.71 6.99 -4.94
N LEU A 34 -10.54 6.36 -4.84
CA LEU A 34 -9.43 6.65 -5.75
C LEU A 34 -9.62 5.88 -7.06
N LYS A 35 -9.30 6.52 -8.19
CA LYS A 35 -9.21 5.80 -9.48
C LYS A 35 -7.97 4.90 -9.49
N SER A 36 -8.00 3.82 -10.27
CA SER A 36 -6.93 2.80 -10.34
C SER A 36 -5.51 3.37 -10.46
N LYS A 37 -5.32 4.38 -11.33
CA LYS A 37 -4.02 5.05 -11.50
C LYS A 37 -3.58 5.81 -10.23
N GLN A 38 -4.50 6.48 -9.56
CA GLN A 38 -4.22 7.25 -8.34
C GLN A 38 -3.93 6.32 -7.16
N ALA A 39 -4.66 5.21 -7.05
CA ALA A 39 -4.41 4.19 -6.05
C ALA A 39 -3.01 3.57 -6.20
N LEU A 40 -2.57 3.27 -7.43
CA LEU A 40 -1.20 2.79 -7.69
C LEU A 40 -0.14 3.83 -7.32
N ILE A 41 -0.38 5.12 -7.59
CA ILE A 41 0.53 6.20 -7.17
C ILE A 41 0.60 6.28 -5.64
N ALA A 42 -0.52 6.16 -4.94
CA ALA A 42 -0.53 6.17 -3.48
C ALA A 42 0.28 4.99 -2.90
N ILE A 43 0.18 3.82 -3.55
CA ILE A 43 0.99 2.65 -3.20
C ILE A 43 2.47 2.87 -3.49
N SER A 44 2.83 3.50 -4.61
CA SER A 44 4.23 3.86 -4.91
C SER A 44 4.85 4.70 -3.79
N VAL A 45 4.11 5.70 -3.31
CA VAL A 45 4.56 6.57 -2.22
C VAL A 45 4.69 5.79 -0.91
N LYS A 46 3.73 4.91 -0.60
CA LYS A 46 3.78 4.05 0.58
C LYS A 46 4.98 3.09 0.53
N LEU A 47 5.26 2.50 -0.63
CA LEU A 47 6.40 1.62 -0.86
C LEU A 47 7.72 2.33 -0.56
N ILE A 48 7.93 3.54 -1.10
CA ILE A 48 9.13 4.33 -0.83
C ILE A 48 9.30 4.58 0.67
N ARG A 49 8.22 4.94 1.38
CA ARG A 49 8.26 5.17 2.84
C ARG A 49 8.64 3.91 3.61
N VAL A 50 8.12 2.75 3.21
CA VAL A 50 8.46 1.46 3.82
C VAL A 50 9.93 1.14 3.58
N MET A 51 10.41 1.21 2.34
CA MET A 51 11.82 1.01 2.01
C MET A 51 12.74 1.93 2.82
N PHE A 52 12.40 3.22 2.89
CA PHE A 52 13.17 4.20 3.65
C PHE A 52 13.20 3.88 5.15
N THR A 53 12.08 3.44 5.72
CA THR A 53 12.00 3.07 7.13
C THR A 53 12.82 1.81 7.42
N LEU A 54 12.75 0.80 6.56
CA LEU A 54 13.54 -0.43 6.67
C LEU A 54 15.04 -0.13 6.57
N ALA A 55 15.45 0.70 5.61
CA ALA A 55 16.83 1.12 5.45
C ALA A 55 17.35 1.90 6.67
N LYS A 56 16.52 2.80 7.22
CA LYS A 56 16.88 3.62 8.38
C LYS A 56 16.98 2.81 9.67
N LYS A 57 16.07 1.85 9.89
CA LYS A 57 16.03 1.03 11.11
C LYS A 57 16.89 -0.24 11.01
N ARG A 58 17.35 -0.60 9.81
CA ARG A 58 18.03 -1.88 9.51
C ARG A 58 17.23 -3.09 10.00
N GLU A 59 15.91 -3.02 9.89
CA GLU A 59 14.97 -4.07 10.28
C GLU A 59 14.49 -4.85 9.05
N ASN A 60 14.12 -6.12 9.26
CA ASN A 60 13.51 -6.94 8.23
C ASN A 60 12.07 -6.49 7.95
N TYR A 61 11.61 -6.75 6.72
CA TYR A 61 10.24 -6.47 6.31
C TYR A 61 9.23 -7.25 7.18
N ASP A 62 8.32 -6.53 7.81
CA ASP A 62 7.21 -7.10 8.60
C ASP A 62 5.88 -6.63 8.02
N SER A 63 5.12 -7.58 7.44
CA SER A 63 3.81 -7.35 6.84
C SER A 63 2.84 -6.62 7.77
N LYS A 64 2.85 -6.93 9.08
CA LYS A 64 1.93 -6.32 10.05
C LYS A 64 2.25 -4.85 10.31
N LYS A 65 3.54 -4.48 10.25
CA LYS A 65 4.01 -3.10 10.46
C LYS A 65 3.83 -2.21 9.22
N VAL A 66 3.66 -2.80 8.04
CA VAL A 66 3.59 -2.08 6.77
C VAL A 66 2.33 -1.24 6.66
N LEU A 67 1.17 -1.82 6.97
CA LEU A 67 -0.10 -1.09 6.97
C LEU A 67 -0.22 -0.18 8.20
N GLY A 68 0.20 -0.69 9.36
CA GLY A 68 -0.01 -0.05 10.66
C GLY A 68 -1.44 -0.25 11.16
N GLU A 69 -1.64 -0.15 12.48
CA GLU A 69 -2.91 -0.49 13.13
C GLU A 69 -4.10 0.28 12.58
N HIS A 70 -3.94 1.60 12.36
CA HIS A 70 -4.99 2.45 11.82
C HIS A 70 -5.47 1.98 10.43
N ARG A 71 -4.55 1.62 9.52
CA ARG A 71 -4.93 1.13 8.19
C ARG A 71 -5.56 -0.25 8.23
N MET A 72 -5.07 -1.14 9.10
CA MET A 72 -5.69 -2.46 9.27
C MET A 72 -7.12 -2.33 9.77
N LYS A 73 -7.39 -1.44 10.74
CA LYS A 73 -8.75 -1.15 11.21
C LYS A 73 -9.65 -0.67 10.07
N GLN A 74 -9.17 0.25 9.23
CA GLN A 74 -9.93 0.75 8.08
C GLN A 74 -10.23 -0.33 7.03
N ILE A 75 -9.27 -1.21 6.73
CA ILE A 75 -9.46 -2.31 5.78
C ILE A 75 -10.47 -3.32 6.32
N ASN A 76 -10.36 -3.67 7.61
CA ASN A 76 -11.28 -4.60 8.26
C ASN A 76 -12.71 -4.03 8.36
N GLN A 77 -12.86 -2.72 8.57
CA GLN A 77 -14.16 -2.04 8.58
C GLN A 77 -14.88 -2.05 7.23
N LEU A 78 -14.16 -2.20 6.10
CA LEU A 78 -14.77 -2.36 4.78
C LEU A 78 -14.99 -3.82 4.37
N ALA A 79 -14.38 -4.76 5.10
CA ALA A 79 -14.52 -6.19 4.87
C ALA A 79 -15.64 -6.83 5.70
N ALA A 80 -16.11 -6.13 6.75
CA ALA A 80 -17.27 -6.45 7.56
C ALA A 80 -18.54 -5.81 6.96
#